data_AF-A0A2I0DVU3-F1
#
_entry.id   AF-A0A2I0DVU3-F1
#
_cell.length_a   1.000
_cell.length_b   1.000
_cell.length_c   1.000
_cell.angle_alpha   90.00
_cell.angle_beta   90.00
_cell.angle_gamma   90.00
#
_symmetry.space_group_name_H-M   'P 1'
#
loop_
_entity.id
_entity.type
_entity.pdbx_description
1 polymer ?
#
loop_
_entity_poly.entity_id
_entity_poly.type
_entity_poly.pdbx_seq_one_letter_code
_entity_poly.pdbx_strand_id
1 'polypeptide(L)'
;MHAVPLPLPGAGNKAGRLEPPAIGAIVEIGFAYGRPDKPFIRCVLPFGWDLPAIKEGESRNQVRDGVYQHVDDKGNFENKTDESLTDIIGKVAELQCKTRKVTANIEQDHRSPKTWLGSEGENVLKLLSELMATVSALASTCASHKHGSSPTPNQAGDFSSQASQANSQKGRLDPITK
;
A
#
# COMPACT_ATOMS: atom_id res chain seq x y z
N MET A 1 -42.38 18.68 -0.50
CA MET A 1 -42.23 17.86 -1.72
C MET A 1 -41.73 16.49 -1.30
N HIS A 2 -42.34 15.40 -1.79
CA HIS A 2 -41.85 14.04 -1.57
C HIS A 2 -40.89 13.67 -2.69
N ALA A 3 -39.77 13.01 -2.38
CA ALA A 3 -38.83 12.51 -3.38
C ALA A 3 -39.45 11.34 -4.15
N VAL A 4 -39.17 11.27 -5.45
CA VAL A 4 -39.59 10.16 -6.32
C VAL A 4 -38.50 9.09 -6.31
N PRO A 5 -38.80 7.81 -5.98
CA PRO A 5 -37.82 6.73 -5.96
C PRO A 5 -37.10 6.51 -7.30
N LEU A 6 -35.81 6.19 -7.23
CA LEU A 6 -34.93 5.87 -8.36
C LEU A 6 -35.21 4.47 -8.95
N PRO A 7 -34.91 4.23 -10.24
CA PRO A 7 -34.89 2.88 -10.77
C PRO A 7 -33.73 2.11 -10.13
N LEU A 8 -33.97 0.86 -9.75
CA LEU A 8 -32.98 0.02 -9.08
C LEU A 8 -32.81 -1.30 -9.84
N PRO A 9 -31.58 -1.68 -10.25
CA PRO A 9 -31.32 -3.00 -10.80
C PRO A 9 -31.43 -4.11 -9.73
N GLY A 10 -31.35 -3.76 -8.45
CA GLY A 10 -31.61 -4.62 -7.30
C GLY A 10 -31.84 -3.78 -6.04
N ALA A 11 -32.70 -4.26 -5.13
CA ALA A 11 -33.12 -3.53 -3.93
C ALA A 11 -33.08 -4.43 -2.68
N GLY A 12 -32.77 -3.85 -1.52
CA GLY A 12 -32.81 -4.52 -0.23
C GLY A 12 -32.64 -3.54 0.93
N ASN A 13 -32.69 -4.06 2.17
CA ASN A 13 -32.46 -3.22 3.35
C ASN A 13 -31.06 -2.60 3.31
N LYS A 14 -31.00 -1.27 3.16
CA LYS A 14 -29.74 -0.52 3.01
C LYS A 14 -28.87 -1.02 1.83
N ALA A 15 -29.49 -1.53 0.77
CA ALA A 15 -28.80 -2.08 -0.40
C ALA A 15 -29.43 -1.61 -1.72
N GLY A 16 -28.60 -1.38 -2.73
CA GLY A 16 -29.00 -1.01 -4.09
C GLY A 16 -27.96 -0.14 -4.78
N ARG A 17 -28.01 -0.11 -6.12
CA ARG A 17 -27.20 0.81 -6.93
C ARG A 17 -28.03 2.06 -7.23
N LEU A 18 -27.79 3.11 -6.46
CA LEU A 18 -28.55 4.37 -6.52
C LEU A 18 -27.82 5.37 -7.41
N GLU A 19 -28.33 5.57 -8.61
CA GLU A 19 -27.75 6.43 -9.65
C GLU A 19 -28.75 7.54 -10.01
N PRO A 20 -28.70 8.72 -9.38
CA PRO A 20 -29.60 9.82 -9.71
C PRO A 20 -29.39 10.31 -11.14
N PRO A 21 -30.48 10.58 -11.90
CA PRO A 21 -30.35 11.18 -13.22
C PRO A 21 -29.77 12.60 -13.13
N ALA A 22 -29.03 13.00 -14.16
CA ALA A 22 -28.56 14.37 -14.30
C ALA A 22 -29.75 15.34 -14.42
N ILE A 23 -29.57 16.59 -13.96
CA ILE A 23 -30.57 17.64 -14.13
C ILE A 23 -30.81 17.85 -15.63
N GLY A 24 -32.08 17.82 -16.04
CA GLY A 24 -32.48 17.92 -17.45
C GLY A 24 -32.63 16.58 -18.18
N ALA A 25 -32.28 15.46 -17.54
CA ALA A 25 -32.51 14.14 -18.13
C ALA A 25 -34.02 13.82 -18.23
N ILE A 26 -34.38 13.11 -19.29
CA ILE A 26 -35.75 12.67 -19.51
C ILE A 26 -35.96 11.35 -18.76
N VAL A 27 -37.04 11.27 -17.98
CA VAL A 27 -37.38 10.07 -17.22
C VAL A 27 -38.81 9.63 -17.49
N GLU A 28 -39.03 8.31 -17.45
CA GLU A 28 -40.37 7.74 -17.44
C GLU A 28 -40.86 7.63 -16.00
N ILE A 29 -42.05 8.18 -15.72
CA ILE A 29 -42.70 8.06 -14.42
C ILE A 29 -43.72 6.92 -14.45
N GLY A 30 -43.58 5.99 -13.51
CA GLY A 30 -44.57 4.98 -13.20
C GLY A 30 -45.31 5.31 -11.90
N PHE A 31 -46.53 4.80 -11.77
CA PHE A 31 -47.33 4.90 -10.55
C PHE A 31 -47.53 3.50 -9.97
N ALA A 32 -46.94 3.25 -8.80
CA ALA A 32 -47.01 1.93 -8.18
C ALA A 32 -48.47 1.58 -7.87
N TYR A 33 -48.91 0.39 -8.28
CA TYR A 33 -50.30 -0.07 -8.12
C TYR A 33 -51.34 0.84 -8.78
N GLY A 34 -50.94 1.63 -9.79
CA GLY A 34 -51.83 2.60 -10.45
C GLY A 34 -52.19 3.81 -9.58
N ARG A 35 -51.50 4.02 -8.45
CA ARG A 35 -51.79 5.10 -7.51
C ARG A 35 -51.03 6.39 -7.85
N PRO A 36 -51.72 7.50 -8.19
CA PRO A 36 -51.08 8.77 -8.50
C PRO A 36 -50.20 9.33 -7.37
N ASP A 37 -50.52 8.98 -6.12
CA ASP A 37 -49.77 9.39 -4.93
C ASP A 37 -48.51 8.53 -4.66
N LYS A 38 -48.22 7.54 -5.51
CA LYS A 38 -47.03 6.66 -5.41
C LYS A 38 -46.21 6.63 -6.71
N PRO A 39 -45.67 7.78 -7.15
CA PRO A 39 -44.80 7.82 -8.32
C PRO A 39 -43.46 7.14 -8.06
N PHE A 40 -42.83 6.61 -9.10
CA PHE A 40 -41.42 6.18 -9.13
C PHE A 40 -40.84 6.37 -10.52
N ILE A 41 -39.52 6.53 -10.63
CA ILE A 41 -38.84 6.56 -11.93
C ILE A 41 -38.73 5.12 -12.42
N ARG A 42 -39.34 4.84 -13.57
CA ARG A 42 -39.27 3.51 -14.22
C ARG A 42 -37.99 3.35 -15.03
N CYS A 43 -37.62 4.39 -15.77
CA CYS A 43 -36.47 4.39 -16.66
C CYS A 43 -35.92 5.82 -16.81
N VAL A 44 -34.60 5.94 -16.97
CA VAL A 44 -33.93 7.18 -17.40
C VAL A 44 -33.57 7.01 -18.86
N LEU A 45 -34.03 7.93 -19.71
CA LEU A 45 -33.79 7.83 -21.16
C LEU A 45 -32.44 8.48 -21.51
N PRO A 46 -31.65 7.86 -22.41
CA PRO A 46 -30.27 8.27 -22.70
C PRO A 46 -30.16 9.52 -23.59
N PHE A 47 -31.27 10.05 -24.10
CA PHE A 47 -31.25 11.06 -25.15
C PHE A 47 -30.70 12.40 -24.67
N GLY A 48 -29.88 13.05 -25.50
CA GLY A 48 -29.31 14.37 -25.23
C GLY A 48 -28.01 14.35 -24.42
N TRP A 49 -27.40 13.19 -24.20
CA TRP A 49 -26.16 13.04 -23.43
C TRP A 49 -25.08 12.31 -24.22
N ASP A 50 -23.83 12.74 -24.04
CA ASP A 50 -22.65 12.04 -24.54
C ASP A 50 -22.30 10.89 -23.58
N LEU A 51 -22.87 9.71 -23.85
CA LEU A 51 -22.65 8.54 -23.02
C LEU A 51 -21.25 7.93 -23.24
N PRO A 52 -20.67 7.27 -22.22
CA PRO A 52 -19.43 6.54 -22.38
C PRO A 52 -19.51 5.48 -23.48
N ALA A 53 -18.51 5.46 -24.36
CA ALA A 53 -18.35 4.37 -25.30
C ALA A 53 -18.10 3.04 -24.56
N ILE A 54 -18.69 1.97 -25.11
CA ILE A 54 -18.55 0.59 -24.63
C ILE A 54 -18.65 -0.36 -25.82
N LYS A 55 -17.88 -1.46 -25.82
CA LYS A 55 -17.95 -2.49 -26.86
C LYS A 55 -18.82 -3.67 -26.42
N GLU A 56 -19.15 -4.53 -27.39
CA GLU A 56 -19.81 -5.80 -27.10
C GLU A 56 -18.94 -6.65 -26.16
N GLY A 57 -19.57 -7.31 -25.18
CA GLY A 57 -18.88 -8.13 -24.17
C GLY A 57 -18.30 -7.34 -22.99
N GLU A 58 -18.31 -6.02 -23.03
CA GLU A 58 -17.80 -5.17 -21.95
C GLU A 58 -18.91 -4.75 -20.98
N SER A 59 -18.53 -4.40 -19.74
CA SER A 59 -19.39 -3.73 -18.77
C SER A 59 -18.70 -2.48 -18.23
N ARG A 60 -19.45 -1.39 -18.04
CA ARG A 60 -18.91 -0.14 -17.52
C ARG A 60 -19.91 0.55 -16.61
N ASN A 61 -19.44 0.94 -15.43
CA ASN A 61 -20.12 1.90 -14.57
C ASN A 61 -19.27 3.15 -14.46
N GLN A 62 -19.79 4.29 -14.92
CA GLN A 62 -19.06 5.55 -14.97
C GLN A 62 -19.81 6.64 -14.22
N VAL A 63 -19.10 7.29 -13.28
CA VAL A 63 -19.67 8.35 -12.44
C VAL A 63 -19.55 9.71 -13.12
N ARG A 64 -18.41 9.96 -13.78
CA ARG A 64 -18.10 11.16 -14.56
C ARG A 64 -16.95 10.86 -15.52
N ASP A 65 -16.59 11.79 -16.39
CA ASP A 65 -15.42 11.62 -17.25
C ASP A 65 -14.16 11.31 -16.42
N GLY A 66 -13.39 10.32 -16.86
CA GLY A 66 -12.20 9.85 -16.17
C GLY A 66 -12.40 8.98 -14.90
N VAL A 67 -13.63 8.82 -14.38
CA VAL A 67 -13.88 8.06 -13.13
C VAL A 67 -14.90 6.94 -13.34
N TYR A 68 -14.44 5.70 -13.32
CA TYR A 68 -15.25 4.53 -13.68
C TYR A 68 -14.73 3.20 -13.10
N GLN A 69 -15.60 2.21 -13.13
CA GLN A 69 -15.28 0.79 -13.03
C GLN A 69 -15.62 0.13 -14.37
N HIS A 70 -14.69 -0.63 -14.94
CA HIS A 70 -14.82 -1.23 -16.25
C HIS A 70 -14.36 -2.69 -16.22
N VAL A 71 -15.11 -3.55 -16.89
CA VAL A 71 -14.73 -4.92 -17.20
C VAL A 71 -14.67 -5.04 -18.71
N ASP A 72 -13.50 -5.41 -19.24
CA ASP A 72 -13.31 -5.56 -20.68
C ASP A 72 -13.86 -6.90 -21.20
N ASP A 73 -13.81 -7.08 -22.52
CA ASP A 73 -14.25 -8.28 -23.24
C ASP A 73 -13.47 -9.55 -22.88
N LYS A 74 -12.33 -9.41 -22.19
CA LYS A 74 -11.47 -10.51 -21.71
C LYS A 74 -11.66 -10.77 -20.22
N GLY A 75 -12.50 -10.00 -19.53
CA GLY A 75 -12.75 -10.12 -18.09
C GLY A 75 -11.73 -9.39 -17.21
N ASN A 76 -10.89 -8.51 -17.77
CA ASN A 76 -9.99 -7.67 -16.98
C ASN A 76 -10.78 -6.54 -16.30
N PHE A 77 -10.47 -6.28 -15.03
CA PHE A 77 -11.05 -5.20 -14.27
C PHE A 77 -10.16 -3.95 -14.30
N GLU A 78 -10.73 -2.80 -14.66
CA GLU A 78 -10.11 -1.48 -14.54
C GLU A 78 -10.95 -0.59 -13.62
N ASN A 79 -10.36 -0.12 -12.53
CA ASN A 79 -10.97 0.87 -11.64
C ASN A 79 -10.17 2.17 -11.72
N LYS A 80 -10.79 3.23 -12.24
CA LYS A 80 -10.17 4.55 -12.38
C LYS A 80 -10.84 5.56 -11.46
N THR A 81 -10.03 6.21 -10.62
CA THR A 81 -10.43 7.28 -9.70
C THR A 81 -9.56 8.51 -9.93
N ASP A 82 -9.94 9.65 -9.34
CA ASP A 82 -9.13 10.88 -9.41
C ASP A 82 -7.84 10.79 -8.58
N GLU A 83 -7.80 9.88 -7.61
CA GLU A 83 -6.64 9.69 -6.76
C GLU A 83 -5.51 9.03 -7.56
N SER A 84 -4.29 9.54 -7.39
CA SER A 84 -3.16 8.99 -8.11
C SER A 84 -2.92 7.54 -7.68
N LEU A 85 -2.50 6.70 -8.64
CA LEU A 85 -2.05 5.34 -8.34
C LEU A 85 -0.94 5.34 -7.27
N THR A 86 -0.11 6.38 -7.22
CA THR A 86 0.96 6.54 -6.22
C THR A 86 0.38 6.66 -4.80
N ASP A 87 -0.66 7.45 -4.62
CA ASP A 87 -1.30 7.64 -3.30
C ASP A 87 -2.07 6.39 -2.87
N ILE A 88 -2.75 5.72 -3.82
CA ILE A 88 -3.41 4.44 -3.59
C ILE A 88 -2.38 3.37 -3.18
N ILE A 89 -1.25 3.27 -3.90
CA ILE A 89 -0.17 2.34 -3.57
C ILE A 89 0.42 2.66 -2.19
N GLY A 90 0.61 3.93 -1.85
CA GLY A 90 1.07 4.34 -0.52
C GLY A 90 0.15 3.83 0.60
N LYS A 91 -1.16 3.99 0.43
CA LYS A 91 -2.18 3.49 1.37
C LYS A 91 -2.22 1.96 1.43
N VAL A 92 -2.12 1.27 0.28
CA VAL A 92 -2.11 -0.20 0.22
C VAL A 92 -0.85 -0.77 0.88
N ALA A 93 0.32 -0.16 0.67
CA ALA A 93 1.55 -0.54 1.34
C ALA A 93 1.42 -0.37 2.87
N GLU A 94 0.79 0.71 3.34
CA GLU A 94 0.50 0.90 4.77
C GLU A 94 -0.43 -0.20 5.33
N LEU A 95 -1.48 -0.58 4.58
CA LEU A 95 -2.41 -1.65 4.96
C LEU A 95 -1.74 -3.03 4.98
N GLN A 96 -0.91 -3.35 3.98
CA GLN A 96 -0.17 -4.61 3.94
C GLN A 96 0.88 -4.70 5.07
N CYS A 97 1.53 -3.59 5.43
CA CYS A 97 2.43 -3.54 6.59
C CYS A 97 1.72 -3.84 7.92
N LYS A 98 0.45 -3.46 8.07
CA LYS A 98 -0.37 -3.78 9.25
C LYS A 98 -0.77 -5.26 9.33
N THR A 99 -0.67 -6.04 8.24
CA THR A 99 -1.07 -7.47 8.18
C THR A 99 0.05 -8.34 7.59
N ARG A 100 1.25 -8.34 8.20
CA ARG A 100 2.35 -9.22 7.74
C ARG A 100 2.22 -10.64 8.31
N LYS A 101 1.66 -11.58 7.55
CA LYS A 101 1.80 -13.03 7.78
C LYS A 101 2.79 -13.61 6.78
N VAL A 102 3.94 -14.05 7.29
CA VAL A 102 5.00 -14.72 6.51
C VAL A 102 4.89 -16.23 6.73
N THR A 103 4.75 -17.00 5.66
CA THR A 103 5.01 -18.45 5.65
C THR A 103 5.87 -18.72 4.43
N ALA A 104 7.19 -18.79 4.62
CA ALA A 104 8.14 -19.07 3.55
C ALA A 104 8.65 -20.51 3.73
N ASN A 105 8.42 -21.37 2.74
CA ASN A 105 8.93 -22.75 2.74
C ASN A 105 10.33 -22.87 2.08
N ILE A 106 10.85 -21.82 1.42
CA ILE A 106 12.11 -21.84 0.67
C ILE A 106 13.00 -20.63 1.00
N GLU A 107 12.62 -19.39 0.69
CA GLU A 107 13.42 -18.19 1.04
C GLU A 107 12.61 -16.88 1.15
N GLN A 108 13.24 -15.84 1.68
CA GLN A 108 12.74 -14.46 1.66
C GLN A 108 13.82 -13.48 1.19
N ASP A 109 13.51 -12.68 0.16
CA ASP A 109 14.38 -11.60 -0.34
C ASP A 109 13.80 -10.23 0.04
N HIS A 110 14.60 -9.39 0.72
CA HIS A 110 14.22 -8.04 1.13
C HIS A 110 15.32 -7.05 0.73
N ARG A 111 15.07 -6.24 -0.30
CA ARG A 111 16.01 -5.25 -0.82
C ARG A 111 15.45 -3.85 -0.67
N SER A 112 16.16 -2.99 0.05
CA SER A 112 15.84 -1.58 0.21
C SER A 112 17.12 -0.79 0.43
N PRO A 113 17.23 0.46 -0.07
CA PRO A 113 18.34 1.36 0.29
C PRO A 113 18.46 1.61 1.80
N LYS A 114 17.33 1.55 2.53
CA LYS A 114 17.24 1.74 3.98
C LYS A 114 16.25 0.73 4.58
N THR A 115 16.69 -0.03 5.57
CA THR A 115 15.92 -1.13 6.16
C THR A 115 15.75 -0.95 7.66
N TRP A 116 14.52 -1.20 8.14
CA TRP A 116 14.20 -1.34 9.56
C TRP A 116 13.73 -2.76 9.82
N LEU A 117 14.35 -3.45 10.76
CA LEU A 117 13.95 -4.78 11.18
C LEU A 117 13.91 -4.83 12.71
N GLY A 118 12.71 -4.77 13.31
CA GLY A 118 12.56 -4.79 14.76
C GLY A 118 11.24 -4.17 15.22
N SER A 119 11.20 -3.72 16.46
CA SER A 119 10.04 -3.06 17.06
C SER A 119 10.02 -1.55 16.71
N GLU A 120 9.10 -0.77 17.30
CA GLU A 120 9.16 0.69 17.17
C GLU A 120 10.40 1.30 17.86
N GLY A 121 10.85 0.68 18.95
CA GLY A 121 11.96 1.19 19.76
C GLY A 121 13.34 0.63 19.40
N GLU A 122 13.40 -0.51 18.71
CA GLU A 122 14.66 -1.24 18.49
C GLU A 122 14.78 -1.75 17.05
N ASN A 123 15.97 -1.55 16.46
CA ASN A 123 16.28 -2.02 15.11
C ASN A 123 17.46 -2.98 15.16
N VAL A 124 17.26 -4.21 14.71
CA VAL A 124 18.27 -5.27 14.66
C VAL A 124 19.52 -4.80 13.92
N LEU A 125 19.38 -4.05 12.81
CA LEU A 125 20.56 -3.55 12.08
C LEU A 125 21.36 -2.53 12.88
N LYS A 126 20.70 -1.75 13.74
CA LYS A 126 21.36 -0.83 14.66
C LYS A 126 22.09 -1.58 15.78
N LEU A 127 21.45 -2.60 16.37
CA LEU A 127 22.10 -3.49 17.34
C LEU A 127 23.34 -4.18 16.76
N LEU A 128 23.28 -4.63 15.49
CA LEU A 128 24.45 -5.19 14.81
C LEU A 128 25.58 -4.14 14.67
N SER A 129 25.24 -2.89 14.35
CA SER A 129 26.22 -1.80 14.26
C SER A 129 26.89 -1.51 15.62
N GLU A 130 26.11 -1.52 16.71
CA GLU A 130 26.60 -1.34 18.07
C GLU A 130 27.45 -2.54 18.54
N LEU A 131 27.09 -3.75 18.14
CA LEU A 131 27.90 -4.95 18.35
C LEU A 131 29.24 -4.84 17.62
N MET A 132 29.26 -4.42 16.35
CA MET A 132 30.51 -4.20 15.60
C MET A 132 31.40 -3.14 16.26
N ALA A 133 30.83 -2.06 16.78
CA ALA A 133 31.56 -1.06 17.54
C ALA A 133 32.16 -1.64 18.83
N THR A 134 31.39 -2.46 19.56
CA THR A 134 31.85 -3.16 20.76
C THR A 134 33.02 -4.12 20.44
N VAL A 135 32.92 -4.86 19.33
CA VAL A 135 33.99 -5.75 18.86
C VAL A 135 35.25 -4.96 18.50
N SER A 136 35.13 -3.82 17.81
CA SER A 136 36.27 -2.95 17.52
C SER A 136 36.95 -2.43 18.79
N ALA A 137 36.15 -2.00 19.78
CA ALA A 137 36.66 -1.51 21.06
C ALA A 137 37.36 -2.62 21.87
N LEU A 138 36.80 -3.83 21.87
CA LEU A 138 37.40 -5.00 22.51
C LEU A 138 38.74 -5.33 21.86
N ALA A 139 38.81 -5.41 20.54
CA ALA A 139 40.05 -5.67 19.82
C ALA A 139 41.11 -4.58 20.08
N SER A 140 40.71 -3.30 20.13
CA SER A 140 41.62 -2.20 20.47
C SER A 140 42.13 -2.30 21.93
N THR A 141 41.29 -2.76 22.84
CA THR A 141 41.68 -3.03 24.23
C THR A 141 42.70 -4.16 24.27
N CYS A 142 42.46 -5.27 23.55
CA CYS A 142 43.40 -6.38 23.46
C CYS A 142 44.74 -5.96 22.82
N ALA A 143 44.73 -5.11 21.80
CA ALA A 143 45.95 -4.62 21.15
C ALA A 143 46.85 -3.80 22.10
N SER A 144 46.23 -3.05 23.01
CA SER A 144 46.92 -2.13 23.91
C SER A 144 47.15 -2.68 25.33
N HIS A 145 46.58 -3.84 25.65
CA HIS A 145 46.65 -4.38 27.02
C HIS A 145 48.08 -4.74 27.41
N LYS A 146 48.47 -4.46 28.65
CA LYS A 146 49.75 -4.87 29.23
C LYS A 146 49.66 -4.97 30.74
N HIS A 147 50.55 -5.76 31.34
CA HIS A 147 50.69 -5.87 32.79
C HIS A 147 51.87 -5.01 33.27
N GLY A 148 51.61 -3.86 33.89
CA GLY A 148 52.64 -2.97 34.40
C GLY A 148 53.61 -2.50 33.31
N SER A 149 54.89 -2.84 33.47
CA SER A 149 55.97 -2.50 32.53
C SER A 149 56.20 -3.54 31.44
N SER A 150 55.41 -4.62 31.36
CA SER A 150 55.52 -5.59 30.27
C SER A 150 55.23 -4.95 28.91
N PRO A 151 55.84 -5.45 27.82
CA PRO A 151 55.48 -5.03 26.48
C PRO A 151 54.01 -5.38 26.18
N THR A 152 53.44 -4.70 25.19
CA THR A 152 52.15 -5.07 24.58
C THR A 152 52.24 -6.49 23.99
N PRO A 153 51.10 -7.13 23.65
CA PRO A 153 51.09 -8.47 23.11
C PRO A 153 51.83 -8.53 21.78
N ASN A 154 52.48 -9.65 21.49
CA ASN A 154 53.10 -9.88 20.19
C ASN A 154 52.07 -9.90 19.05
N GLN A 155 50.79 -10.16 19.33
CA GLN A 155 49.68 -10.06 18.36
C GLN A 155 48.98 -8.68 18.34
N ALA A 156 49.57 -7.62 18.92
CA ALA A 156 48.93 -6.30 18.96
C ALA A 156 48.54 -5.76 17.56
N GLY A 157 49.36 -6.06 16.55
CA GLY A 157 49.07 -5.73 15.15
C GLY A 157 47.86 -6.46 14.59
N ASP A 158 47.67 -7.74 14.95
CA ASP A 158 46.54 -8.55 14.50
C ASP A 158 45.23 -8.02 15.10
N PHE A 159 45.22 -7.71 16.40
CA PHE A 159 44.06 -7.11 17.07
C PHE A 159 43.71 -5.74 16.49
N SER A 160 44.70 -4.90 16.19
CA SER A 160 44.46 -3.59 15.54
C SER A 160 43.86 -3.75 14.14
N SER A 161 44.28 -4.78 13.41
CA SER A 161 43.73 -5.12 12.09
C SER A 161 42.28 -5.60 12.20
N GLN A 162 41.96 -6.43 13.19
CA GLN A 162 40.59 -6.89 13.47
C GLN A 162 39.66 -5.71 13.85
N ALA A 163 40.14 -4.76 14.65
CA ALA A 163 39.38 -3.54 14.96
C ALA A 163 39.05 -2.75 13.68
N SER A 164 40.02 -2.59 12.79
CA SER A 164 39.85 -1.92 11.50
C SER A 164 38.84 -2.64 10.59
N GLN A 165 38.86 -3.98 10.61
CA GLN A 165 37.90 -4.80 9.86
C GLN A 165 36.47 -4.62 10.39
N ALA A 166 36.27 -4.63 11.71
CA ALA A 166 34.96 -4.40 12.31
C ALA A 166 34.40 -3.01 11.97
N ASN A 167 35.25 -1.96 12.02
CA ASN A 167 34.86 -0.62 11.59
C ASN A 167 34.49 -0.54 10.10
N SER A 168 35.21 -1.28 9.25
CA SER A 168 34.90 -1.35 7.81
C SER A 168 33.56 -2.04 7.55
N GLN A 169 33.24 -3.11 8.29
CA GLN A 169 31.94 -3.78 8.21
C GLN A 169 30.81 -2.86 8.70
N LYS A 170 31.02 -2.16 9.83
CA LYS A 170 30.09 -1.17 10.35
C LYS A 170 29.79 -0.08 9.31
N GLY A 171 30.82 0.45 8.65
CA GLY A 171 30.68 1.45 7.59
C GLY A 171 29.88 0.97 6.36
N ARG A 172 29.75 -0.34 6.15
CA ARG A 172 28.87 -0.92 5.12
C ARG A 172 27.43 -1.12 5.60
N LEU A 173 27.23 -1.35 6.90
CA LEU A 173 25.93 -1.59 7.52
C LEU A 173 25.16 -0.29 7.82
N ASP A 174 25.86 0.74 8.32
CA ASP A 174 25.24 2.02 8.69
C ASP A 174 24.47 2.68 7.52
N PRO A 175 25.00 2.68 6.27
CA PRO A 175 24.30 3.28 5.14
C PRO A 175 22.98 2.59 4.79
N ILE A 176 22.80 1.30 5.12
CA ILE A 176 21.57 0.55 4.80
C ILE A 176 20.58 0.48 5.97
N THR A 177 20.94 1.02 7.14
CA THR A 177 20.07 1.05 8.33
C THR A 177 19.15 2.27 8.27
N LYS A 178 17.83 2.06 8.40
CA LYS A 178 16.81 3.11 8.52
C LYS A 178 16.85 3.74 9.91
#